data_AF-A0A9D1X9C8-F1
#
_entry.id   AF-A0A9D1X9C8-F1
#
_cell.length_a   1.000
_cell.length_b   1.000
_cell.length_c   1.000
_cell.angle_alpha   90.00
_cell.angle_beta   90.00
_cell.angle_gamma   90.00
#
_symmetry.space_group_name_H-M   'P 1'
#
loop_
_entity.id
_entity.type
_entity.pdbx_description
1 polymer ?
#
loop_
_entity_poly.entity_id
_entity_poly.type
_entity_poly.pdbx_seq_one_letter_code
_entity_poly.pdbx_strand_id
1 'polypeptide(L)'
;MMNDSIKKIYRINTNWWDSFTSCLVGTILGIAITFGISGYNEAKAKKEMERKIQILTISSIQQTFDQLGTKMVKLEQMDSTLTAIMDFYPDSVNKIPPKLASDLFSQLLSFEFNSNDQTADRIFSSDIEVWKSIDNLSTINTIGQTLSYKQFIINALNETNAIKSKIAENIGRKKYFLGFNSYQEALHIFFDNPENLNLALRLRMYVNMLNMSKDIGYQLLTRIKTDMHITDEDLKSIYSDDNFSFRDSSNVDLDD
;
A
#
# COMPACT_ATOMS: atom_id res chain seq x y z
N MET A 1 11.89 -14.91 68.84
CA MET A 1 10.94 -14.58 69.92
C MET A 1 10.19 -13.33 69.49
N MET A 2 8.90 -13.46 69.16
CA MET A 2 8.05 -12.32 68.81
C MET A 2 7.72 -11.56 70.10
N ASN A 3 8.07 -10.28 70.15
CA ASN A 3 8.03 -9.43 71.34
C ASN A 3 6.62 -9.46 71.98
N ASP A 4 6.53 -9.78 73.28
CA ASP A 4 5.26 -10.05 73.97
C ASP A 4 4.28 -8.86 73.96
N SER A 5 4.78 -7.64 73.71
CA SER A 5 3.98 -6.44 73.47
C SER A 5 3.16 -6.49 72.17
N ILE A 6 3.68 -7.14 71.11
CA ILE A 6 2.98 -7.31 69.82
C ILE A 6 1.85 -8.32 69.98
N LYS A 7 2.08 -9.41 70.73
CA LYS A 7 1.04 -10.41 71.04
C LYS A 7 -0.11 -9.82 71.85
N LYS A 8 0.16 -8.87 72.76
CA LYS A 8 -0.87 -8.19 73.56
C LYS A 8 -1.73 -7.24 72.74
N ILE A 9 -1.13 -6.48 71.82
CA ILE A 9 -1.85 -5.58 70.91
C ILE A 9 -2.68 -6.38 69.89
N TYR A 10 -2.18 -7.52 69.42
CA TYR A 10 -2.89 -8.41 68.50
C TYR A 10 -4.12 -9.07 69.15
N ARG A 11 -4.02 -9.47 70.43
CA ARG A 11 -5.11 -10.14 71.18
C ARG A 11 -6.24 -9.22 71.64
N ILE A 12 -5.98 -7.92 71.82
CA ILE A 12 -6.98 -6.97 72.34
C ILE A 12 -7.92 -6.45 71.23
N ASN A 13 -7.51 -6.55 69.96
CA ASN A 13 -8.26 -5.93 68.87
C ASN A 13 -8.23 -6.78 67.58
N THR A 14 -8.41 -8.10 67.73
CA THR A 14 -8.48 -9.04 66.60
C THR A 14 -9.50 -8.60 65.56
N ASN A 15 -10.67 -8.11 65.99
CA ASN A 15 -11.71 -7.63 65.07
C ASN A 15 -11.27 -6.42 64.23
N TRP A 16 -10.44 -5.53 64.79
CA TRP A 16 -9.90 -4.38 64.05
C TRP A 16 -8.81 -4.81 63.06
N TRP A 17 -7.93 -5.76 63.45
CA TRP A 17 -6.93 -6.32 62.55
C TRP A 17 -7.54 -7.19 61.44
N ASP A 18 -8.57 -7.97 61.73
CA ASP A 18 -9.32 -8.77 60.74
C ASP A 18 -10.08 -7.85 59.76
N SER A 19 -10.66 -6.75 60.25
CA SER A 19 -11.32 -5.75 59.39
C SER A 19 -10.31 -4.98 58.54
N PHE A 20 -9.17 -4.56 59.11
CA PHE A 20 -8.12 -3.86 58.40
C PHE A 20 -7.46 -4.76 57.34
N THR A 21 -7.16 -6.01 57.67
CA THR A 21 -6.58 -6.98 56.73
C THR A 21 -7.58 -7.39 55.66
N SER A 22 -8.87 -7.57 56.00
CA SER A 22 -9.94 -7.82 55.02
C SER A 22 -10.11 -6.66 54.03
N CYS A 23 -10.13 -5.41 54.53
CA CYS A 23 -10.18 -4.21 53.69
C CYS A 23 -8.92 -4.06 52.83
N LEU A 24 -7.73 -4.25 53.41
CA LEU A 24 -6.45 -4.16 52.69
C LEU A 24 -6.34 -5.22 51.58
N VAL A 25 -6.71 -6.47 51.88
CA VAL A 25 -6.73 -7.57 50.90
C VAL A 25 -7.77 -7.28 49.82
N GLY A 26 -8.96 -6.80 50.18
CA GLY A 26 -10.00 -6.39 49.23
C GLY A 26 -9.54 -5.27 48.29
N THR A 27 -8.84 -4.26 48.81
CA THR A 27 -8.29 -3.16 48.00
C THR A 27 -7.15 -3.61 47.10
N ILE A 28 -6.21 -4.43 47.58
CA ILE A 28 -5.13 -4.97 46.76
C ILE A 28 -5.68 -5.89 45.66
N LEU A 29 -6.67 -6.72 45.97
CA LEU A 29 -7.34 -7.58 45.00
C LEU A 29 -8.13 -6.75 43.98
N GLY A 30 -8.83 -5.71 44.42
CA GLY A 30 -9.54 -4.78 43.54
C GLY A 30 -8.60 -4.08 42.56
N ILE A 31 -7.46 -3.56 43.04
CA ILE A 31 -6.41 -2.97 42.21
C ILE A 31 -5.85 -4.00 41.22
N ALA A 32 -5.51 -5.21 41.68
CA ALA A 32 -4.96 -6.26 40.81
C ALA A 32 -5.95 -6.71 39.73
N ILE A 33 -7.24 -6.80 40.05
CA ILE A 33 -8.31 -7.14 39.10
C ILE A 33 -8.54 -5.99 38.14
N THR A 34 -8.62 -4.75 38.61
CA THR A 34 -8.84 -3.58 37.76
C THR A 34 -7.66 -3.36 36.81
N PHE A 35 -6.42 -3.31 37.29
CA PHE A 35 -5.25 -3.19 36.41
C PHE A 35 -5.02 -4.45 35.57
N GLY A 36 -5.39 -5.64 36.07
CA GLY A 36 -5.31 -6.88 35.31
C GLY A 36 -6.31 -6.94 34.14
N ILE A 37 -7.56 -6.53 34.36
CA ILE A 37 -8.60 -6.45 33.32
C ILE A 37 -8.28 -5.32 32.35
N SER A 38 -7.88 -4.13 32.84
CA SER A 38 -7.46 -3.01 31.99
C SER A 38 -6.27 -3.41 31.11
N GLY A 39 -5.23 -4.01 31.70
CA GLY A 39 -4.07 -4.49 30.95
C GLY A 39 -4.40 -5.61 29.95
N TYR A 40 -5.32 -6.53 30.30
CA TYR A 40 -5.81 -7.55 29.37
C TYR A 40 -6.58 -6.93 28.20
N ASN A 41 -7.46 -5.97 28.47
CA ASN A 41 -8.24 -5.28 27.44
C ASN A 41 -7.36 -4.44 26.51
N GLU A 42 -6.38 -3.73 27.07
CA GLU A 42 -5.38 -2.98 26.29
C GLU A 42 -4.54 -3.92 25.41
N ALA A 43 -4.03 -5.03 25.97
CA ALA A 43 -3.26 -6.00 25.19
C ALA A 43 -4.10 -6.65 24.08
N LYS A 44 -5.38 -6.93 24.34
CA LYS A 44 -6.32 -7.44 23.33
C LYS A 44 -6.59 -6.41 22.24
N ALA A 45 -6.92 -5.16 22.61
CA ALA A 45 -7.18 -4.08 21.67
C ALA A 45 -5.97 -3.79 20.77
N LYS A 46 -4.77 -3.83 21.37
CA LYS A 46 -3.50 -3.68 20.65
C LYS A 46 -3.28 -4.79 19.62
N LYS A 47 -3.49 -6.06 20.00
CA LYS A 47 -3.38 -7.21 19.08
C LYS A 47 -4.39 -7.12 17.94
N GLU A 48 -5.60 -6.65 18.22
CA GLU A 48 -6.63 -6.41 17.19
C GLU A 48 -6.21 -5.27 16.24
N MET A 49 -5.63 -4.19 16.76
CA MET A 49 -5.12 -3.08 15.96
C MET A 49 -3.94 -3.50 15.06
N GLU A 50 -2.98 -4.23 15.61
CA GLU A 50 -1.86 -4.81 14.85
C GLU A 50 -2.38 -5.66 13.68
N ARG A 51 -3.36 -6.53 13.95
CA ARG A 51 -3.99 -7.36 12.92
C ARG A 51 -4.72 -6.52 11.87
N LYS A 52 -5.42 -5.45 12.25
CA LYS A 52 -6.07 -4.53 11.31
C LYS A 52 -5.06 -3.83 10.40
N ILE A 53 -3.93 -3.37 10.95
CA ILE A 53 -2.84 -2.74 10.18
C ILE A 53 -2.25 -3.72 9.16
N GLN A 54 -2.04 -4.98 9.56
CA GLN A 54 -1.60 -6.04 8.65
C GLN A 54 -2.58 -6.22 7.47
N ILE A 55 -3.88 -6.45 7.76
CA ILE A 55 -4.89 -6.69 6.72
C ILE A 55 -5.04 -5.47 5.80
N LEU A 56 -5.01 -4.25 6.36
CA LEU A 56 -5.07 -3.00 5.58
C LEU A 56 -3.90 -2.87 4.60
N THR A 57 -2.70 -3.21 5.05
CA THR A 57 -1.49 -3.17 4.21
C THR A 57 -1.57 -4.19 3.08
N ILE A 58 -1.99 -5.43 3.38
CA ILE A 58 -2.17 -6.47 2.36
C ILE A 58 -3.28 -6.08 1.36
N SER A 59 -4.37 -5.47 1.84
CA SER A 59 -5.44 -4.93 0.98
C SER A 59 -4.92 -3.85 0.02
N SER A 60 -4.10 -2.92 0.51
CA SER A 60 -3.47 -1.87 -0.31
C SER A 60 -2.52 -2.46 -1.38
N ILE A 61 -1.74 -3.49 -1.03
CA ILE A 61 -0.90 -4.22 -1.98
C ILE A 61 -1.76 -4.88 -3.07
N GLN A 62 -2.82 -5.60 -2.66
CA GLN A 62 -3.72 -6.29 -3.58
C GLN A 62 -4.38 -5.30 -4.55
N GLN A 63 -4.88 -4.17 -4.04
CA GLN A 63 -5.46 -3.12 -4.88
C GLN A 63 -4.46 -2.60 -5.91
N THR A 64 -3.18 -2.44 -5.54
CA THR A 64 -2.14 -2.00 -6.48
C THR A 64 -1.92 -3.01 -7.61
N PHE A 65 -1.92 -4.31 -7.31
CA PHE A 65 -1.75 -5.36 -8.32
C PHE A 65 -2.98 -5.51 -9.22
N ASP A 66 -4.18 -5.36 -8.68
CA ASP A 66 -5.42 -5.36 -9.47
C ASP A 66 -5.50 -4.15 -10.40
N GLN A 67 -5.07 -2.97 -9.92
CA GLN A 67 -4.92 -1.78 -10.75
C GLN A 67 -3.88 -1.97 -11.85
N LEU A 68 -2.73 -2.60 -11.55
CA LEU A 68 -1.73 -2.94 -12.56
C LEU A 68 -2.35 -3.81 -13.66
N GLY A 69 -3.11 -4.84 -13.30
CA GLY A 69 -3.79 -5.71 -14.27
C GLY A 69 -4.67 -4.93 -15.26
N THR A 70 -5.44 -3.96 -14.76
CA THR A 70 -6.30 -3.10 -15.60
C THR A 70 -5.50 -2.15 -16.49
N LYS A 71 -4.42 -1.58 -15.96
CA LYS A 71 -3.54 -0.64 -16.68
C LYS A 71 -2.73 -1.32 -17.77
N MET A 72 -2.32 -2.57 -17.53
CA MET A 72 -1.55 -3.36 -18.48
C MET A 72 -2.27 -3.53 -19.81
N VAL A 73 -3.58 -3.73 -19.82
CA VAL A 73 -4.37 -3.86 -21.07
C VAL A 73 -4.16 -2.65 -21.98
N LYS A 74 -4.17 -1.43 -21.43
CA LYS A 74 -3.97 -0.20 -22.21
C LYS A 74 -2.52 -0.02 -22.64
N LEU A 75 -1.57 -0.37 -21.77
CA LEU A 75 -0.14 -0.30 -22.08
C LEU A 75 0.26 -1.30 -23.19
N GLU A 76 -0.29 -2.52 -23.17
CA GLU A 76 -0.10 -3.53 -24.22
C GLU A 76 -0.73 -3.11 -25.54
N GLN A 77 -1.93 -2.51 -25.50
CA GLN A 77 -2.55 -1.90 -26.68
C GLN A 77 -1.66 -0.80 -27.27
N MET A 78 -1.11 0.06 -26.41
CA MET A 78 -0.21 1.12 -26.85
C MET A 78 1.11 0.56 -27.42
N ASP A 79 1.72 -0.44 -26.80
CA ASP A 79 2.91 -1.11 -27.33
C ASP A 79 2.64 -1.76 -28.69
N SER A 80 1.47 -2.37 -28.86
CA SER A 80 1.03 -2.94 -30.15
C SER A 80 0.87 -1.87 -31.22
N THR A 81 0.19 -0.76 -30.89
CA THR A 81 0.05 0.40 -31.78
C THR A 81 1.41 0.99 -32.16
N LEU A 82 2.29 1.16 -31.17
CA LEU A 82 3.63 1.72 -31.38
C LEU A 82 4.48 0.79 -32.25
N THR A 83 4.46 -0.51 -32.00
CA THR A 83 5.16 -1.51 -32.81
C THR A 83 4.70 -1.45 -34.27
N ALA A 84 3.37 -1.46 -34.50
CA ALA A 84 2.81 -1.38 -35.84
C ALA A 84 3.19 -0.07 -36.57
N ILE A 85 3.34 1.04 -35.86
CA ILE A 85 3.80 2.32 -36.42
C ILE A 85 5.30 2.27 -36.74
N MET A 86 6.11 1.68 -35.86
CA MET A 86 7.55 1.54 -36.03
C MET A 86 7.92 0.68 -37.25
N ASP A 87 7.08 -0.28 -37.65
CA ASP A 87 7.30 -1.10 -38.86
C ASP A 87 7.33 -0.29 -40.17
N PHE A 88 6.80 0.94 -40.17
CA PHE A 88 6.84 1.85 -41.31
C PHE A 88 8.08 2.74 -41.34
N TYR A 89 8.86 2.78 -40.26
CA TYR A 89 10.07 3.60 -40.17
C TYR A 89 11.29 2.85 -40.73
N PRO A 90 12.20 3.51 -41.47
CA PRO A 90 12.18 4.93 -41.85
C PRO A 90 11.46 5.21 -43.19
N ASP A 91 11.34 4.21 -44.07
CA ASP A 91 11.10 4.46 -45.49
C ASP A 91 9.63 4.67 -45.89
N SER A 92 8.68 4.31 -45.01
CA SER A 92 7.25 4.24 -45.34
C SER A 92 6.35 5.00 -44.36
N VAL A 93 6.88 5.97 -43.61
CA VAL A 93 6.11 6.78 -42.64
C VAL A 93 4.84 7.40 -43.26
N ASN A 94 4.93 7.86 -44.51
CA ASN A 94 3.79 8.43 -45.25
C ASN A 94 2.64 7.44 -45.52
N LYS A 95 2.89 6.14 -45.39
CA LYS A 95 1.91 5.06 -45.62
C LYS A 95 1.22 4.62 -44.32
N ILE A 96 1.54 5.21 -43.18
CA ILE A 96 0.90 4.87 -41.91
C ILE A 96 -0.60 5.20 -41.99
N PRO A 97 -1.48 4.23 -41.70
CA PRO A 97 -2.92 4.46 -41.73
C PRO A 97 -3.34 5.61 -40.78
N PRO A 98 -4.21 6.55 -41.21
CA PRO A 98 -4.64 7.67 -40.37
C PRO A 98 -5.24 7.25 -39.02
N LYS A 99 -5.96 6.13 -39.01
CA LYS A 99 -6.54 5.59 -37.77
C LYS A 99 -5.46 5.16 -36.78
N LEU A 100 -4.43 4.45 -37.26
CA LEU A 100 -3.31 4.01 -36.43
C LEU A 100 -2.54 5.21 -35.85
N ALA A 101 -2.31 6.24 -36.67
CA ALA A 101 -1.73 7.51 -36.21
C ALA A 101 -2.57 8.16 -35.10
N SER A 102 -3.88 8.30 -35.34
CA SER A 102 -4.82 8.87 -34.37
C SER A 102 -4.85 8.09 -33.05
N ASP A 103 -4.78 6.76 -33.12
CA ASP A 103 -4.82 5.90 -31.94
C ASP A 103 -3.56 6.11 -31.08
N LEU A 104 -2.37 6.18 -31.70
CA LEU A 104 -1.12 6.48 -30.97
C LEU A 104 -1.21 7.82 -30.24
N PHE A 105 -1.67 8.88 -30.92
CA PHE A 105 -1.77 10.20 -30.31
C PHE A 105 -2.79 10.25 -29.18
N SER A 106 -3.93 9.56 -29.35
CA SER A 106 -4.93 9.45 -28.31
C SER A 106 -4.36 8.75 -27.07
N GLN A 107 -3.56 7.70 -27.26
CA GLN A 107 -2.88 6.98 -26.18
C GLN A 107 -1.77 7.82 -25.52
N LEU A 108 -0.95 8.53 -26.29
CA LEU A 108 0.11 9.42 -25.79
C LEU A 108 -0.46 10.56 -24.94
N LEU A 109 -1.58 11.14 -25.38
CA LEU A 109 -2.24 12.25 -24.68
C LEU A 109 -3.14 11.77 -23.53
N SER A 110 -3.38 10.47 -23.42
CA SER A 110 -4.12 9.91 -22.30
C SER A 110 -3.28 9.98 -21.02
N PHE A 111 -3.82 10.66 -20.01
CA PHE A 111 -3.24 10.70 -18.68
C PHE A 111 -3.93 9.68 -17.79
N GLU A 112 -3.14 8.82 -17.15
CA GLU A 112 -3.65 7.90 -16.16
C GLU A 112 -3.25 8.34 -14.76
N PHE A 113 -4.24 8.62 -13.92
CA PHE A 113 -3.99 8.84 -12.51
C PHE A 113 -3.60 7.52 -11.84
N ASN A 114 -2.50 7.56 -11.07
CA ASN A 114 -2.06 6.46 -10.22
C ASN A 114 -2.32 6.91 -8.77
N SER A 115 -3.43 6.44 -8.18
CA SER A 115 -3.70 6.69 -6.75
C SER A 115 -2.73 5.85 -5.91
N ASN A 116 -1.71 6.48 -5.34
CA ASN A 116 -0.77 5.81 -4.45
C ASN A 116 -1.04 6.23 -3.01
N ASP A 117 -1.99 5.58 -2.36
CA ASP A 117 -2.15 5.72 -0.92
C ASP A 117 -1.08 4.88 -0.21
N GLN A 118 -0.11 5.57 0.39
CA GLN A 118 1.00 4.99 1.16
C GLN A 118 0.73 4.96 2.66
N THR A 119 -0.46 5.38 3.12
CA THR A 119 -0.75 5.55 4.54
C THR A 119 -0.64 4.22 5.28
N ALA A 120 -1.25 3.16 4.74
CA ALA A 120 -1.16 1.81 5.29
C ALA A 120 0.30 1.31 5.36
N ASP A 121 1.06 1.45 4.27
CA ASP A 121 2.45 1.02 4.20
C ASP A 121 3.33 1.75 5.23
N ARG A 122 3.09 3.04 5.46
CA ARG A 122 3.83 3.86 6.44
C ARG A 122 3.49 3.46 7.87
N ILE A 123 2.22 3.27 8.18
CA ILE A 123 1.78 2.80 9.50
C ILE A 123 2.42 1.44 9.78
N PHE A 124 2.30 0.50 8.84
CA PHE A 124 2.88 -0.83 8.96
C PHE A 124 4.40 -0.81 9.13
N SER A 125 5.12 -0.02 8.32
CA SER A 125 6.59 0.00 8.36
C SER A 125 7.15 0.71 9.59
N SER A 126 6.44 1.69 10.15
CA SER A 126 6.87 2.45 11.32
C SER A 126 6.50 1.81 12.66
N ASP A 127 5.53 0.89 12.69
CA ASP A 127 5.06 0.25 13.90
C ASP A 127 5.88 -1.00 14.24
N ILE A 128 6.80 -0.88 15.19
CA ILE A 128 7.64 -1.99 15.68
C ILE A 128 6.82 -3.12 16.33
N GLU A 129 5.63 -2.82 16.83
CA GLU A 129 4.78 -3.76 17.54
C GLU A 129 4.07 -4.66 16.53
N VAL A 130 3.65 -4.09 15.39
CA VAL A 130 3.21 -4.86 14.21
C VAL A 130 4.31 -5.82 13.75
N TRP A 131 5.56 -5.38 13.66
CA TRP A 131 6.66 -6.29 13.28
C TRP A 131 6.90 -7.40 14.32
N LYS A 132 6.81 -7.08 15.62
CA LYS A 132 6.95 -8.07 16.71
C LYS A 132 5.81 -9.07 16.74
N SER A 133 4.62 -8.70 16.26
CA SER A 133 3.47 -9.58 16.18
C SER A 133 3.59 -10.66 15.08
N ILE A 134 4.59 -10.54 14.20
CA ILE A 134 4.87 -11.50 13.12
C ILE A 134 5.99 -12.43 13.59
N ASP A 135 5.62 -13.64 14.03
CA ASP A 135 6.54 -14.59 14.66
C ASP A 135 7.60 -15.19 13.72
N ASN A 136 7.47 -15.02 12.40
CA ASN A 136 8.32 -15.66 11.39
C ASN A 136 9.14 -14.64 10.60
N LEU A 137 10.47 -14.72 10.73
CA LEU A 137 11.44 -13.90 9.98
C LEU A 137 11.31 -14.04 8.46
N SER A 138 10.95 -15.23 7.95
CA SER A 138 10.71 -15.46 6.53
C SER A 138 9.51 -14.64 6.04
N THR A 139 8.46 -14.53 6.85
CA THR A 139 7.25 -13.75 6.56
C THR A 139 7.58 -12.26 6.57
N ILE A 140 8.33 -11.78 7.57
CA ILE A 140 8.84 -10.41 7.64
C ILE A 140 9.61 -10.03 6.36
N ASN A 141 10.54 -10.89 5.92
CA ASN A 141 11.30 -10.66 4.69
C ASN A 141 10.40 -10.64 3.44
N THR A 142 9.42 -11.56 3.35
CA THR A 142 8.49 -11.61 2.22
C THR A 142 7.63 -10.35 2.14
N ILE A 143 7.18 -9.82 3.28
CA ILE A 143 6.46 -8.53 3.36
C ILE A 143 7.33 -7.38 2.85
N GLY A 144 8.58 -7.29 3.32
CA GLY A 144 9.52 -6.27 2.84
C GLY A 144 9.76 -6.34 1.33
N GLN A 145 9.92 -7.54 0.78
CA GLN A 145 10.05 -7.75 -0.66
C GLN A 145 8.79 -7.29 -1.41
N THR A 146 7.60 -7.57 -0.88
CA THR A 146 6.34 -7.24 -1.54
C THR A 146 6.04 -5.75 -1.51
N LEU A 147 6.33 -5.06 -0.41
CA LEU A 147 6.25 -3.59 -0.33
C LEU A 147 7.23 -2.92 -1.30
N SER A 148 8.46 -3.44 -1.38
CA SER A 148 9.44 -2.96 -2.37
C SER A 148 8.96 -3.18 -3.80
N TYR A 149 8.32 -4.32 -4.05
CA TYR A 149 7.77 -4.68 -5.36
C TYR A 149 6.58 -3.80 -5.76
N LYS A 150 5.67 -3.53 -4.82
CA LYS A 150 4.59 -2.54 -4.97
C LYS A 150 5.15 -1.19 -5.40
N GLN A 151 6.18 -0.69 -4.72
CA GLN A 151 6.79 0.60 -5.04
C GLN A 151 7.47 0.59 -6.42
N PHE A 152 8.14 -0.51 -6.78
CA PHE A 152 8.71 -0.68 -8.12
C PHE A 152 7.64 -0.58 -9.22
N ILE A 153 6.50 -1.27 -9.08
CA ILE A 153 5.38 -1.19 -10.02
C ILE A 153 4.87 0.24 -10.15
N ILE A 154 4.65 0.92 -9.02
CA ILE A 154 4.17 2.31 -9.01
C ILE A 154 5.15 3.24 -9.74
N ASN A 155 6.44 3.10 -9.46
CA ASN A 155 7.49 3.90 -10.11
C ASN A 155 7.54 3.63 -11.62
N ALA A 156 7.45 2.36 -12.03
CA ALA A 156 7.42 1.99 -13.44
C ALA A 156 6.18 2.55 -14.16
N LEU A 157 5.00 2.49 -13.55
CA LEU A 157 3.77 3.11 -14.09
C LEU A 157 3.86 4.64 -14.17
N ASN A 158 4.52 5.29 -13.20
CA ASN A 158 4.75 6.72 -13.26
C ASN A 158 5.73 7.09 -14.38
N GLU A 159 6.75 6.27 -14.60
CA GLU A 159 7.72 6.48 -15.69
C GLU A 159 7.07 6.32 -17.07
N THR A 160 6.15 5.36 -17.27
CA THR A 160 5.42 5.26 -18.54
C THR A 160 4.62 6.54 -18.83
N ASN A 161 3.95 7.10 -17.81
CA ASN A 161 3.27 8.39 -17.93
C ASN A 161 4.25 9.54 -18.24
N ALA A 162 5.39 9.61 -17.56
CA ALA A 162 6.40 10.63 -17.80
C ALA A 162 6.95 10.57 -19.23
N ILE A 163 7.21 9.37 -19.75
CA ILE A 163 7.66 9.15 -21.12
C ILE A 163 6.61 9.62 -22.13
N LYS A 164 5.34 9.24 -21.95
CA LYS A 164 4.22 9.71 -22.81
C LYS A 164 4.14 11.23 -22.83
N SER A 165 4.17 11.85 -21.66
CA SER A 165 4.14 13.32 -21.52
C SER A 165 5.34 13.97 -22.21
N LYS A 166 6.53 13.36 -22.14
CA LYS A 166 7.73 13.90 -22.79
C LYS A 166 7.66 13.84 -24.32
N ILE A 167 7.18 12.72 -24.87
CA ILE A 167 6.95 12.60 -26.31
C ILE A 167 5.92 13.65 -26.77
N ALA A 168 4.82 13.79 -26.02
CA ALA A 168 3.80 14.79 -26.30
C ALA A 168 4.38 16.22 -26.23
N GLU A 169 5.18 16.54 -25.21
CA GLU A 169 5.86 17.83 -25.09
C GLU A 169 6.75 18.12 -26.30
N ASN A 170 7.55 17.14 -26.72
CA ASN A 170 8.46 17.28 -27.86
C ASN A 170 7.71 17.59 -29.16
N ILE A 171 6.54 16.98 -29.36
CA ILE A 171 5.68 17.23 -30.53
C ILE A 171 5.03 18.61 -30.42
N GLY A 172 4.46 18.93 -29.25
CA GLY A 172 3.82 20.22 -28.95
C GLY A 172 4.75 21.43 -29.06
N ARG A 173 6.05 21.26 -28.75
CA ARG A 173 7.07 22.31 -28.90
C ARG A 173 7.31 22.71 -30.35
N LYS A 174 7.12 21.79 -31.30
CA LYS A 174 7.29 22.05 -32.73
C LYS A 174 6.03 22.67 -33.34
N LYS A 175 4.85 22.23 -32.91
CA LYS A 175 3.56 22.79 -33.33
C LYS A 175 2.51 22.51 -32.27
N TYR A 176 1.64 23.48 -31.99
CA TYR A 176 0.55 23.31 -31.03
C TYR A 176 -0.35 22.14 -31.45
N PHE A 177 -0.84 21.34 -30.50
CA PHE A 177 -1.63 20.14 -30.80
C PHE A 177 -2.90 20.43 -31.63
N LEU A 178 -3.53 21.59 -31.44
CA LEU A 178 -4.68 22.03 -32.23
C LEU A 178 -4.30 22.64 -33.59
N GLY A 179 -3.00 22.87 -33.83
CA GLY A 179 -2.48 23.45 -35.07
C GLY A 179 -2.13 22.40 -36.12
N PHE A 180 -2.20 21.11 -35.81
CA PHE A 180 -1.93 20.04 -36.79
C PHE A 180 -3.07 19.92 -37.80
N ASN A 181 -2.73 19.84 -39.09
CA ASN A 181 -3.71 19.62 -40.15
C ASN A 181 -4.12 18.14 -40.25
N SER A 182 -3.25 17.25 -39.76
CA SER A 182 -3.48 15.79 -39.71
C SER A 182 -2.57 15.13 -38.67
N TYR A 183 -2.94 13.91 -38.23
CA TYR A 183 -2.08 13.10 -37.37
C TYR A 183 -0.78 12.65 -38.08
N GLN A 184 -0.76 12.60 -39.41
CA GLN A 184 0.46 12.32 -40.19
C GLN A 184 1.53 13.39 -39.98
N GLU A 185 1.15 14.67 -39.94
CA GLU A 185 2.11 15.76 -39.68
C GLU A 185 2.78 15.59 -38.30
N ALA A 186 2.00 15.20 -37.29
CA ALA A 186 2.52 14.93 -35.96
C ALA A 186 3.41 13.67 -35.92
N LEU A 187 3.12 12.64 -36.73
CA LEU A 187 3.98 11.47 -36.86
C LEU A 187 5.36 11.80 -37.46
N HIS A 188 5.42 12.69 -38.45
CA HIS A 188 6.71 13.14 -38.97
C HIS A 188 7.55 13.79 -37.86
N ILE A 189 6.95 14.67 -37.06
CA ILE A 189 7.65 15.27 -35.91
C ILE A 189 8.08 14.21 -34.88
N PHE A 190 7.26 13.19 -34.68
CA PHE A 190 7.61 12.05 -33.85
C PHE A 190 8.87 11.33 -34.37
N PHE A 191 8.91 10.97 -35.66
CA PHE A 191 10.01 10.22 -36.27
C PHE A 191 11.27 11.06 -36.53
N ASP A 192 11.13 12.33 -36.84
CA ASP A 192 12.25 13.26 -37.12
C ASP A 192 13.03 13.64 -35.86
N ASN A 193 12.51 13.30 -34.67
CA ASN A 193 13.18 13.52 -33.40
C ASN A 193 13.75 12.20 -32.83
N PRO A 194 15.08 12.00 -32.84
CA PRO A 194 15.70 10.80 -32.27
C PRO A 194 15.39 10.56 -30.78
N GLU A 195 15.14 11.62 -30.01
CA GLU A 195 14.74 11.49 -28.61
C GLU A 195 13.39 10.77 -28.49
N ASN A 196 12.43 11.09 -29.37
CA ASN A 196 11.11 10.46 -29.36
C ASN A 196 11.21 8.96 -29.67
N LEU A 197 12.10 8.56 -30.58
CA LEU A 197 12.35 7.15 -30.89
C LEU A 197 12.97 6.40 -29.70
N ASN A 198 13.95 7.02 -29.03
CA ASN A 198 14.56 6.46 -27.82
C ASN A 198 13.53 6.33 -26.68
N LEU A 199 12.70 7.36 -26.49
CA LEU A 199 11.62 7.36 -25.50
C LEU A 199 10.56 6.30 -25.83
N ALA A 200 10.20 6.13 -27.09
CA ALA A 200 9.31 5.08 -27.55
C ALA A 200 9.87 3.69 -27.23
N LEU A 201 11.13 3.40 -27.56
CA LEU A 201 11.77 2.13 -27.20
C LEU A 201 11.80 1.93 -25.68
N ARG A 202 12.12 2.97 -24.91
CA ARG A 202 12.13 2.93 -23.45
C ARG A 202 10.74 2.64 -22.89
N LEU A 203 9.68 3.21 -23.45
CA LEU A 203 8.30 2.91 -23.08
C LEU A 203 8.01 1.42 -23.24
N ARG A 204 8.37 0.83 -24.39
CA ARG A 204 8.19 -0.61 -24.65
C ARG A 204 8.93 -1.47 -23.63
N MET A 205 10.16 -1.08 -23.25
CA MET A 205 10.91 -1.77 -22.19
C MET A 205 10.14 -1.77 -20.85
N TYR A 206 9.57 -0.63 -20.46
CA TYR A 206 8.75 -0.56 -19.23
C TYR A 206 7.47 -1.40 -19.34
N VAL A 207 6.79 -1.40 -20.49
CA VAL A 207 5.60 -2.25 -20.69
C VAL A 207 5.96 -3.73 -20.56
N ASN A 208 7.02 -4.19 -21.21
CA ASN A 208 7.49 -5.58 -21.10
C ASN A 208 7.89 -5.95 -19.67
N MET A 209 8.61 -5.05 -19.00
CA MET A 209 9.01 -5.25 -17.60
C MET A 209 7.81 -5.35 -16.67
N LEU A 210 6.82 -4.46 -16.82
CA LEU A 210 5.58 -4.52 -16.04
C LEU A 210 4.76 -5.78 -16.33
N ASN A 211 4.76 -6.26 -17.58
CA ASN A 211 4.06 -7.49 -17.95
C ASN A 211 4.67 -8.72 -17.26
N MET A 212 6.00 -8.88 -17.36
CA MET A 212 6.74 -9.93 -16.64
C MET A 212 6.56 -9.84 -15.12
N SER A 213 6.32 -8.62 -14.63
CA SER A 213 6.20 -8.34 -13.20
C SER A 213 4.85 -8.71 -12.60
N LYS A 214 3.80 -8.84 -13.42
CA LYS A 214 2.45 -9.13 -12.95
C LYS A 214 2.38 -10.42 -12.13
N ASP A 215 2.94 -11.49 -12.66
CA ASP A 215 2.86 -12.82 -12.04
C ASP A 215 3.69 -12.89 -10.75
N ILE A 216 4.85 -12.23 -10.73
CA ILE A 216 5.72 -12.17 -9.55
C ILE A 216 5.00 -11.46 -8.40
N GLY A 217 4.32 -10.34 -8.68
CA GLY A 217 3.55 -9.61 -7.68
C GLY A 217 2.45 -10.47 -7.07
N TYR A 218 1.65 -11.15 -7.89
CA TYR A 218 0.58 -12.03 -7.40
C TYR A 218 1.10 -13.24 -6.61
N GLN A 219 2.24 -13.82 -6.99
CA GLN A 219 2.87 -14.90 -6.23
C GLN A 219 3.32 -14.42 -4.85
N LEU A 220 3.97 -13.25 -4.77
CA LEU A 220 4.39 -12.63 -3.52
C LEU A 220 3.19 -12.31 -2.60
N LEU A 221 2.12 -11.73 -3.15
CA LEU A 221 0.89 -11.47 -2.41
C LEU A 221 0.26 -12.75 -1.87
N THR A 222 0.15 -13.79 -2.70
CA THR A 222 -0.41 -15.08 -2.30
C THR A 222 0.38 -15.69 -1.15
N ARG A 223 1.71 -15.66 -1.24
CA ARG A 223 2.59 -16.17 -0.20
C ARG A 223 2.40 -15.45 1.13
N ILE A 224 2.30 -14.12 1.12
CA ILE A 224 2.06 -13.36 2.36
C ILE A 224 0.69 -13.67 2.95
N LYS A 225 -0.36 -13.74 2.11
CA LYS A 225 -1.71 -14.10 2.58
C LYS A 225 -1.72 -15.46 3.25
N THR A 226 -1.03 -16.44 2.69
CA THR A 226 -0.86 -17.77 3.30
C THR A 226 -0.09 -17.70 4.61
N ASP A 227 1.09 -17.06 4.61
CA ASP A 227 1.97 -16.97 5.78
C ASP A 227 1.32 -16.21 6.95
N MET A 228 0.47 -15.21 6.67
CA MET A 228 -0.20 -14.39 7.66
C MET A 228 -1.64 -14.85 7.96
N HIS A 229 -2.08 -15.97 7.36
CA HIS A 229 -3.45 -16.47 7.47
C HIS A 229 -4.51 -15.38 7.18
N ILE A 230 -4.32 -14.59 6.11
CA ILE A 230 -5.26 -13.57 5.66
C ILE A 230 -6.11 -14.13 4.53
N THR A 231 -7.42 -14.14 4.74
CA THR A 231 -8.42 -14.61 3.77
C THR A 231 -8.99 -13.45 2.94
N ASP A 232 -9.70 -13.78 1.85
CA ASP A 232 -10.42 -12.77 1.08
C ASP A 232 -11.60 -12.15 1.86
N GLU A 233 -12.15 -12.87 2.85
CA GLU A 233 -13.19 -12.34 3.73
C GLU A 233 -12.61 -11.28 4.67
N ASP A 234 -11.41 -11.51 5.23
CA ASP A 234 -10.70 -10.51 6.04
C ASP A 234 -10.50 -9.21 5.24
N LEU A 235 -10.09 -9.31 3.97
CA LEU A 235 -9.88 -8.16 3.11
C LEU A 235 -11.18 -7.40 2.79
N LYS A 236 -12.31 -8.12 2.63
CA LYS A 236 -13.62 -7.50 2.40
C LYS A 236 -14.15 -6.80 3.65
N SER A 237 -13.87 -7.35 4.83
CA SER A 237 -14.37 -6.82 6.10
C SER A 237 -13.92 -5.39 6.39
N ILE A 238 -12.74 -4.98 5.90
CA ILE A 238 -12.21 -3.61 6.03
C ILE A 238 -13.17 -2.57 5.45
N TYR A 239 -13.84 -2.88 4.35
CA TYR A 239 -14.70 -1.94 3.64
C TYR A 239 -16.14 -1.95 4.14
N SER A 240 -16.50 -2.90 5.01
CA SER A 240 -17.81 -3.00 5.66
C SER A 240 -17.82 -2.50 7.11
N ASP A 241 -16.66 -2.29 7.70
CA ASP A 241 -16.52 -1.84 9.08
C ASP A 241 -16.56 -0.31 9.12
N ASP A 242 -17.76 0.27 9.23
CA ASP A 242 -18.02 1.73 9.39
C ASP A 242 -17.34 2.34 10.65
N ASN A 243 -16.62 1.52 11.44
CA ASN A 243 -15.97 1.86 12.70
C ASN A 243 -14.44 1.96 12.63
N PHE A 244 -13.83 2.15 11.46
CA PHE A 244 -12.38 2.44 11.36
C PHE A 244 -12.05 3.86 11.87
N SER A 245 -12.29 4.10 13.15
CA SER A 245 -11.85 5.29 13.87
C SER A 245 -10.55 4.95 14.61
N PHE A 246 -9.49 5.69 14.34
CA PHE A 246 -8.36 5.81 15.26
C PHE A 246 -8.90 6.53 16.50
N ARG A 247 -9.51 5.80 17.43
CA ARG A 247 -9.78 6.34 18.76
C ARG A 247 -8.46 6.41 19.50
N ASP A 248 -7.87 7.59 19.44
CA ASP A 248 -6.74 7.98 20.28
C ASP A 248 -7.12 7.74 21.75
N SER A 249 -6.39 6.84 22.42
CA SER A 249 -6.61 6.52 23.84
C SER A 249 -6.02 7.59 24.78
N SER A 250 -5.72 8.79 24.26
CA SER A 250 -5.18 9.91 25.02
C SER A 250 -6.22 10.91 25.53
N ASN A 251 -7.52 10.61 25.46
CA ASN A 251 -8.52 11.31 26.27
C ASN A 251 -8.43 10.80 27.72
N VAL A 252 -7.40 11.27 28.42
CA VAL A 252 -7.48 11.49 29.85
C VAL A 252 -8.58 12.53 30.03
N ASP A 253 -9.70 12.12 30.61
CA ASP A 253 -10.72 13.03 31.13
C ASP A 253 -10.03 13.99 32.09
N LEU A 254 -9.71 15.19 31.60
CA LEU A 254 -9.52 16.37 32.42
C LEU A 254 -10.90 17.00 32.59
N ASP A 255 -11.67 16.44 33.52
CA ASP A 255 -12.80 17.15 34.11
C ASP A 255 -12.42 17.52 35.55
N ASP A 256 -12.60 18.81 35.82
CA ASP A 256 -12.39 19.54 37.07
C ASP A 256 -13.16 18.96 38.28
#